data_AF-A0A7S1PW64-F1
#
_entry.id   AF-A0A7S1PW64-F1
#
_cell.length_a   1.000
_cell.length_b   1.000
_cell.length_c   1.000
_cell.angle_alpha   90.00
_cell.angle_beta   90.00
_cell.angle_gamma   90.00
#
_symmetry.space_group_name_H-M   'P 1'
#
loop_
_entity.id
_entity.type
_entity.pdbx_description
1 polymer ?
#
loop_
_entity_poly.entity_id
_entity_poly.type
_entity_poly.pdbx_seq_one_letter_code
_entity_poly.pdbx_strand_id
1 'polypeptide(L)'
;PARGVARPGVGRGAAQSSAGLRALPPRGLALAGLPHTPSIPLDLSPPSFGMAESFHLEDIAARLRPERFVNAEELHARQHSEEAGTLKEGIQALREGMQRNERIMDEFVSMRRQDDQVLKEMEALRKQDTELRVQNTHLRRQLLRRPASDEEAEKAVEDIADDEPAVSGKTITVFGYILNFRVLLTVIIGCSSVLVLCILFWLVEVFYWKHFDENGDGETEMEEVLIKMQNAMTVSYTTMRATGVCVGVGTIMGSFLWWAGIIQAMITQVLVYLFLAVGLACCLGIFVYHIYLNISSMLGALFKELKDMIQGVINFLEEKAEAAAEELEKLTGSMGFLAQDSAGMYVIKSRCDLQKTIKLDSQVLQKFEENTLVNLLKVKIRLADGRIRGLVEAPRGWISIQDLDTGFRWAEKKEYRRGYFKVIVDSIPVTSDVEINSPPSYKPFVKKGQVVRVREVRHRLREGAVRGNIADGWITLLDTTKGRHNVQSWAARAQEGIIPSFASIAGSALVPSSSDSAHEDPSMLEGDVAASMHDVQVDPFLTQARPASARGVGSAATVPADAGEEEDGG
;
A
#
# COMPACT_ATOMS: atom_id res chain seq x y z
N PRO A 1 -14.50 -30.18 -53.78
CA PRO A 1 -14.31 -31.61 -53.43
C PRO A 1 -13.71 -31.75 -52.02
N ALA A 2 -14.58 -32.01 -51.06
CA ALA A 2 -14.31 -32.07 -49.62
C ALA A 2 -13.95 -33.48 -49.14
N ARG A 3 -13.24 -33.57 -48.00
CA ARG A 3 -13.22 -34.68 -47.01
C ARG A 3 -12.19 -34.31 -45.91
N GLY A 4 -12.42 -34.50 -44.62
CA GLY A 4 -13.49 -35.16 -43.89
C GLY A 4 -13.00 -35.44 -42.47
N VAL A 5 -13.80 -35.04 -41.49
CA VAL A 5 -13.63 -35.22 -40.04
C VAL A 5 -13.79 -36.69 -39.64
N ALA A 6 -13.05 -37.18 -38.64
CA ALA A 6 -13.41 -38.40 -37.91
C ALA A 6 -13.06 -38.31 -36.41
N ARG A 7 -14.07 -38.61 -35.58
CA ARG A 7 -14.06 -38.84 -34.13
C ARG A 7 -13.33 -40.15 -33.76
N PRO A 8 -13.07 -40.36 -32.46
CA PRO A 8 -13.49 -41.60 -31.80
C PRO A 8 -14.37 -41.29 -30.57
N GLY A 9 -15.30 -42.12 -30.11
CA GLY A 9 -15.45 -43.55 -30.35
C GLY A 9 -15.50 -44.29 -29.01
N VAL A 10 -16.67 -44.23 -28.37
CA VAL A 10 -17.16 -45.01 -27.21
C VAL A 10 -16.58 -46.42 -27.12
N GLY A 11 -16.10 -46.80 -25.92
CA GLY A 11 -15.82 -48.18 -25.52
C GLY A 11 -16.53 -48.52 -24.20
N ARG A 12 -17.48 -49.45 -24.27
CA ARG A 12 -18.24 -50.05 -23.16
C ARG A 12 -17.57 -51.34 -22.68
N GLY A 13 -17.81 -51.68 -21.41
CA GLY A 13 -17.78 -53.04 -20.85
C GLY A 13 -16.62 -53.28 -19.88
N ALA A 14 -16.75 -53.93 -18.73
CA ALA A 14 -17.86 -54.61 -18.06
C ALA A 14 -17.47 -54.78 -16.58
N ALA A 15 -18.37 -54.45 -15.65
CA ALA A 15 -18.97 -55.35 -14.65
C ALA A 15 -18.03 -56.32 -13.91
N GLN A 16 -17.84 -56.08 -12.61
CA GLN A 16 -17.88 -57.14 -11.60
C GLN A 16 -18.47 -56.61 -10.28
N SER A 17 -19.50 -57.32 -9.83
CA SER A 17 -20.24 -57.12 -8.60
C SER A 17 -19.47 -57.63 -7.39
N SER A 18 -19.63 -57.00 -6.23
CA SER A 18 -19.97 -57.73 -5.01
C SER A 18 -20.59 -56.80 -3.98
N ALA A 19 -21.63 -57.34 -3.35
CA ALA A 19 -22.51 -56.69 -2.39
C ALA A 19 -21.90 -56.64 -0.98
N GLY A 20 -22.38 -55.71 -0.16
CA GLY A 20 -22.01 -55.62 1.25
C GLY A 20 -22.71 -54.49 2.00
N LEU A 21 -24.04 -54.43 1.94
CA LEU A 21 -24.86 -53.54 2.77
C LEU A 21 -24.85 -54.00 4.24
N ARG A 22 -24.33 -53.17 5.14
CA ARG A 22 -24.72 -53.14 6.56
C ARG A 22 -24.81 -51.70 7.04
N ALA A 23 -26.04 -51.26 7.20
CA ALA A 23 -26.42 -50.01 7.84
C ALA A 23 -26.42 -50.18 9.38
N LEU A 24 -25.87 -49.20 10.10
CA LEU A 24 -26.09 -48.95 11.53
C LEU A 24 -25.98 -47.43 11.80
N PRO A 25 -26.61 -46.92 12.89
CA PRO A 25 -27.37 -45.67 12.92
C PRO A 25 -26.57 -44.43 13.40
N PRO A 26 -27.13 -43.21 13.24
CA PRO A 26 -26.49 -42.00 13.74
C PRO A 26 -26.62 -41.91 15.27
N ARG A 27 -25.48 -41.79 15.95
CA ARG A 27 -25.39 -41.42 17.37
C ARG A 27 -25.63 -39.93 17.52
N GLY A 28 -26.66 -39.58 18.28
CA GLY A 28 -26.90 -38.23 18.76
C GLY A 28 -25.82 -37.79 19.76
N LEU A 29 -25.41 -36.53 19.64
CA LEU A 29 -24.70 -35.79 20.67
C LEU A 29 -25.66 -34.74 21.23
N ALA A 30 -25.91 -34.87 22.52
CA ALA A 30 -26.75 -34.02 23.33
C ALA A 30 -26.12 -32.63 23.49
N LEU A 31 -26.87 -31.59 23.14
CA LEU A 31 -26.62 -30.21 23.54
C LEU A 31 -27.42 -29.95 24.82
N ALA A 32 -26.69 -29.66 25.90
CA ALA A 32 -27.23 -29.27 27.18
C ALA A 32 -27.55 -27.76 27.19
N GLY A 33 -28.76 -27.44 27.67
CA GLY A 33 -29.02 -26.28 28.54
C GLY A 33 -29.09 -24.89 27.90
N LEU A 34 -30.29 -24.48 27.46
CA LEU A 34 -30.70 -23.07 27.41
C LEU A 34 -31.96 -22.88 28.28
N PRO A 35 -32.06 -21.78 29.06
CA PRO A 35 -33.14 -21.59 30.03
C PRO A 35 -34.46 -21.18 29.37
N HIS A 36 -35.55 -21.69 29.96
CA HIS A 36 -36.94 -21.49 29.57
C HIS A 36 -37.36 -20.01 29.56
N THR A 37 -37.88 -19.56 28.41
CA THR A 37 -38.80 -18.42 28.31
C THR A 37 -40.24 -18.90 28.59
N PRO A 38 -41.01 -18.25 29.47
CA PRO A 38 -42.40 -18.64 29.72
C PRO A 38 -43.31 -18.21 28.57
N SER A 39 -44.03 -19.17 28.00
CA SER A 39 -45.10 -18.96 27.04
C SER A 39 -46.35 -18.42 27.73
N ILE A 40 -46.78 -17.23 27.31
CA ILE A 40 -48.07 -16.61 27.68
C ILE A 40 -49.16 -17.22 26.78
N PRO A 41 -50.22 -17.83 27.32
CA PRO A 41 -51.37 -18.24 26.51
C PRO A 41 -52.26 -17.03 26.20
N LEU A 42 -52.43 -16.74 24.91
CA LEU A 42 -53.45 -15.84 24.38
C LEU A 42 -54.81 -16.55 24.44
N ASP A 43 -55.60 -16.25 25.47
CA ASP A 43 -57.02 -16.59 25.55
C ASP A 43 -57.83 -15.48 24.87
N LEU A 44 -58.37 -15.81 23.69
CA LEU A 44 -59.29 -14.96 22.93
C LEU A 44 -60.73 -15.35 23.29
N SER A 45 -61.22 -14.73 24.37
CA SER A 45 -62.64 -14.75 24.73
C SER A 45 -63.14 -13.30 24.88
N PRO A 46 -64.18 -12.87 24.14
CA PRO A 46 -64.70 -11.51 24.26
C PRO A 46 -65.52 -11.34 25.54
N PRO A 47 -65.31 -10.29 26.35
CA PRO A 47 -66.12 -10.07 27.54
C PRO A 47 -67.47 -9.47 27.17
N SER A 48 -68.52 -10.11 27.68
CA SER A 48 -69.89 -9.64 27.68
C SER A 48 -70.03 -8.33 28.46
N PHE A 49 -70.64 -7.33 27.81
CA PHE A 49 -71.09 -6.08 28.43
C PHE A 49 -72.11 -6.36 29.54
N GLY A 50 -71.78 -5.95 30.76
CA GLY A 50 -72.68 -5.87 31.91
C GLY A 50 -72.72 -4.44 32.43
N MET A 51 -73.94 -3.90 32.58
CA MET A 51 -74.24 -2.51 32.87
C MET A 51 -73.87 -2.03 34.29
N ALA A 52 -73.63 -0.72 34.35
CA ALA A 52 -73.96 0.22 35.42
C ALA A 52 -73.20 0.12 36.76
N GLU A 53 -72.28 1.06 36.96
CA GLU A 53 -72.15 1.77 38.23
C GLU A 53 -71.49 3.14 38.01
N SER A 54 -72.21 4.19 38.38
CA SER A 54 -71.79 5.59 38.33
C SER A 54 -70.78 5.88 39.44
N PHE A 55 -69.49 5.93 39.08
CA PHE A 55 -68.42 6.38 39.97
C PHE A 55 -68.08 7.86 39.73
N HIS A 56 -68.04 8.61 40.83
CA HIS A 56 -67.78 10.05 40.91
C HIS A 56 -66.44 10.46 40.28
N LEU A 57 -66.50 11.31 39.25
CA LEU A 57 -65.37 11.85 38.48
C LEU A 57 -64.56 12.94 39.21
N GLU A 58 -64.99 13.43 40.38
CA GLU A 58 -64.32 14.54 41.08
C GLU A 58 -63.11 14.10 41.94
N ASP A 59 -63.05 12.83 42.36
CA ASP A 59 -61.97 12.36 43.26
C ASP A 59 -60.67 11.95 42.52
N ILE A 60 -60.72 11.77 41.19
CA ILE A 60 -59.54 11.43 40.38
C ILE A 60 -58.75 12.69 40.00
N ALA A 61 -59.42 13.84 39.85
CA ALA A 61 -58.78 15.10 39.49
C ALA A 61 -57.89 15.67 40.62
N ALA A 62 -58.21 15.40 41.89
CA ALA A 62 -57.44 15.90 43.04
C ALA A 62 -56.15 15.09 43.32
N ARG A 63 -56.02 13.86 42.81
CA ARG A 63 -54.84 13.00 42.99
C ARG A 63 -53.78 13.16 41.90
N LEU A 64 -54.08 13.86 40.80
CA LEU A 64 -53.12 14.22 39.77
C LEU A 64 -52.44 15.56 40.11
N ARG A 65 -51.65 15.58 41.19
CA ARG A 65 -50.73 16.71 41.45
C ARG A 65 -49.61 16.75 40.40
N PRO A 66 -49.18 17.95 39.96
CA PRO A 66 -48.20 18.12 38.88
C PRO A 66 -46.74 17.83 39.23
N GLU A 67 -46.43 17.26 40.40
CA GLU A 67 -45.04 17.01 40.83
C GLU A 67 -44.35 15.83 40.12
N ARG A 68 -45.09 14.98 39.39
CA ARG A 68 -44.49 13.84 38.66
C ARG A 68 -44.09 14.12 37.21
N PHE A 69 -44.54 15.23 36.62
CA PHE A 69 -44.22 15.54 35.22
C PHE A 69 -42.92 16.34 35.05
N VAL A 70 -42.41 16.97 36.11
CA VAL A 70 -41.15 17.74 36.05
C VAL A 70 -39.92 16.82 35.93
N ASN A 71 -39.98 15.57 36.38
CA ASN A 71 -38.84 14.66 36.33
C ASN A 71 -38.66 13.92 34.99
N ALA A 72 -39.68 13.83 34.14
CA ALA A 72 -39.56 13.07 32.89
C ALA A 72 -38.71 13.81 31.84
N GLU A 73 -38.82 15.14 31.79
CA GLU A 73 -38.07 15.97 30.85
C GLU A 73 -36.59 16.06 31.27
N GLU A 74 -36.31 16.15 32.58
CA GLU A 74 -34.94 16.11 33.11
C GLU A 74 -34.28 14.74 32.88
N LEU A 75 -35.03 13.65 33.02
CA LEU A 75 -34.53 12.30 32.75
C LEU A 75 -34.18 12.12 31.26
N HIS A 76 -35.03 12.60 30.34
CA HIS A 76 -34.75 12.57 28.90
C HIS A 76 -33.55 13.45 28.53
N ALA A 77 -33.39 14.61 29.16
CA ALA A 77 -32.22 15.46 28.95
C ALA A 77 -30.92 14.78 29.42
N ARG A 78 -30.95 14.05 30.55
CA ARG A 78 -29.80 13.27 31.03
C ARG A 78 -29.47 12.10 30.11
N GLN A 79 -30.47 11.34 29.65
CA GLN A 79 -30.26 10.26 28.69
C GLN A 79 -29.63 10.75 27.38
N HIS A 80 -30.15 11.86 26.82
CA HIS A 80 -29.55 12.44 25.61
C HIS A 80 -28.13 12.98 25.83
N SER A 81 -27.81 13.47 27.03
CA SER A 81 -26.45 13.88 27.38
C SER A 81 -25.49 12.69 27.46
N GLU A 82 -25.90 11.56 28.04
CA GLU A 82 -25.09 10.34 28.12
C GLU A 82 -24.88 9.69 26.74
N GLU A 83 -25.93 9.62 25.91
CA GLU A 83 -25.83 9.16 24.53
C GLU A 83 -24.94 10.07 23.68
N ALA A 84 -25.00 11.39 23.88
CA ALA A 84 -24.11 12.32 23.19
C ALA A 84 -22.65 12.16 23.63
N GLY A 85 -22.40 11.85 24.91
CA GLY A 85 -21.07 11.57 25.45
C GLY A 85 -20.44 10.33 24.82
N THR A 86 -21.15 9.21 24.87
CA THR A 86 -20.69 7.94 24.29
C THR A 86 -20.48 8.02 22.77
N LEU A 87 -21.35 8.74 22.05
CA LEU A 87 -21.18 8.98 20.62
C LEU A 87 -19.94 9.84 20.33
N LYS A 88 -19.67 10.85 21.15
CA LYS A 88 -18.48 11.71 21.01
C LYS A 88 -17.19 10.93 21.24
N GLU A 89 -17.16 10.06 22.24
CA GLU A 89 -16.03 9.15 22.50
C GLU A 89 -15.83 8.17 21.34
N GLY A 90 -16.91 7.59 20.80
CA GLY A 90 -16.85 6.72 19.63
C GLY A 90 -16.29 7.42 18.37
N ILE A 91 -16.72 8.66 18.10
CA ILE A 91 -16.19 9.46 17.00
C ILE A 91 -14.71 9.79 17.22
N GLN A 92 -14.30 10.06 18.45
CA GLN A 92 -12.91 10.35 18.78
C GLN A 92 -12.01 9.12 18.60
N ALA A 93 -12.43 7.96 19.11
CA ALA A 93 -11.72 6.70 18.91
C ALA A 93 -11.59 6.33 17.42
N LEU A 94 -12.65 6.54 16.63
CA LEU A 94 -12.61 6.33 15.19
C LEU A 94 -11.63 7.27 14.49
N ARG A 95 -11.59 8.55 14.88
CA ARG A 95 -10.62 9.52 14.34
C ARG A 95 -9.19 9.14 14.67
N GLU A 96 -8.91 8.71 15.89
CA GLU A 96 -7.58 8.23 16.30
C GLU A 96 -7.18 6.97 15.54
N GLY A 97 -8.12 6.05 15.31
CA GLY A 97 -7.92 4.87 14.46
C GLY A 97 -7.57 5.23 13.01
N MET A 98 -8.27 6.20 12.42
CA MET A 98 -7.96 6.68 11.07
C MET A 98 -6.57 7.33 10.99
N GLN A 99 -6.19 8.15 11.96
CA GLN A 99 -4.85 8.75 12.02
C GLN A 99 -3.74 7.72 12.24
N ARG A 100 -4.02 6.62 12.95
CA ARG A 100 -3.08 5.52 13.11
C ARG A 100 -2.89 4.78 11.78
N ASN A 101 -3.97 4.52 11.06
CA ASN A 101 -3.90 3.88 9.75
C ASN A 101 -3.19 4.75 8.71
N GLU A 102 -3.41 6.06 8.73
CA GLU A 102 -2.68 7.01 7.86
C GLU A 102 -1.16 6.94 8.10
N ARG A 103 -0.73 6.94 9.37
CA ARG A 103 0.69 6.76 9.74
C ARG A 103 1.29 5.43 9.25
N ILE A 104 0.53 4.34 9.37
CA ILE A 104 0.96 3.02 8.88
C ILE A 104 1.12 3.03 7.36
N MET A 105 0.20 3.67 6.63
CA MET A 105 0.28 3.78 5.17
C MET A 105 1.47 4.63 4.72
N ASP A 106 1.76 5.73 5.43
CA ASP A 106 2.94 6.55 5.17
C ASP A 106 4.24 5.75 5.40
N GLU A 107 4.28 4.93 6.44
CA GLU A 107 5.41 4.04 6.72
C GLU A 107 5.60 3.00 5.60
N PHE A 108 4.53 2.37 5.10
CA PHE A 108 4.60 1.47 3.95
C PHE A 108 5.10 2.16 2.67
N VAL A 109 4.67 3.40 2.42
CA VAL A 109 5.16 4.17 1.27
C VAL A 109 6.65 4.50 1.43
N SER A 110 7.11 4.80 2.65
CA SER A 110 8.53 5.04 2.93
C SER A 110 9.38 3.78 2.73
N MET A 111 8.86 2.61 3.14
CA MET A 111 9.54 1.32 3.00
C MET A 111 9.70 0.93 1.53
N ARG A 112 8.66 1.13 0.69
CA ARG A 112 8.78 0.91 -0.75
C ARG A 112 9.84 1.80 -1.41
N ARG A 113 9.98 3.06 -0.97
CA ARG A 113 11.04 3.95 -1.49
C ARG A 113 12.43 3.46 -1.09
N GLN A 114 12.58 2.88 0.11
CA GLN A 114 13.84 2.28 0.55
C GLN A 114 14.15 1.02 -0.27
N ASP A 115 13.17 0.14 -0.51
CA ASP A 115 13.35 -1.04 -1.35
C ASP A 115 13.77 -0.67 -2.78
N ASP A 116 13.13 0.36 -3.37
CA ASP A 116 13.51 0.88 -4.69
C ASP A 116 14.94 1.44 -4.71
N GLN A 117 15.39 2.06 -3.60
CA GLN A 117 16.76 2.55 -3.46
C GLN A 117 17.76 1.39 -3.37
N VAL A 118 17.47 0.38 -2.55
CA VAL A 118 18.30 -0.83 -2.42
C VAL A 118 18.40 -1.55 -3.76
N LEU A 119 17.31 -1.65 -4.53
CA LEU A 119 17.31 -2.26 -5.85
C LEU A 119 18.26 -1.52 -6.82
N LYS A 120 18.23 -0.18 -6.82
CA LYS A 120 19.13 0.66 -7.63
C LYS A 120 20.59 0.49 -7.21
N GLU A 121 20.87 0.41 -5.91
CA GLU A 121 22.22 0.16 -5.40
C GLU A 121 22.72 -1.23 -5.79
N MET A 122 21.88 -2.26 -5.74
CA MET A 122 22.22 -3.61 -6.21
C MET A 122 22.48 -3.65 -7.72
N GLU A 123 21.71 -2.92 -8.52
CA GLU A 123 21.96 -2.82 -9.96
C GLU A 123 23.27 -2.08 -10.28
N ALA A 124 23.60 -1.03 -9.53
CA ALA A 124 24.87 -0.32 -9.67
C ALA A 124 26.06 -1.24 -9.33
N LEU A 125 25.97 -1.99 -8.24
CA LEU A 125 27.02 -2.97 -7.86
C LEU A 125 27.16 -4.09 -8.90
N ARG A 126 26.07 -4.58 -9.48
CA ARG A 126 26.13 -5.57 -10.57
C ARG A 126 26.84 -5.03 -11.80
N LYS A 127 26.60 -3.76 -12.18
CA LYS A 127 27.32 -3.11 -13.30
C LYS A 127 28.81 -3.02 -12.99
N GLN A 128 29.17 -2.60 -11.79
CA GLN A 128 30.57 -2.52 -11.37
C GLN A 128 31.29 -3.88 -11.39
N ASP A 129 30.64 -4.96 -10.92
CA ASP A 129 31.21 -6.32 -11.01
C ASP A 129 31.41 -6.76 -12.46
N THR A 130 30.45 -6.45 -13.35
CA THR A 130 30.61 -6.77 -14.78
C THR A 130 31.77 -6.00 -15.43
N GLU A 131 31.96 -4.72 -15.09
CA GLU A 131 33.08 -3.92 -15.60
C GLU A 131 34.43 -4.45 -15.11
N LEU A 132 34.53 -4.80 -13.81
CA LEU A 132 35.74 -5.37 -13.24
C LEU A 132 36.09 -6.73 -13.90
N ARG A 133 35.10 -7.58 -14.19
CA ARG A 133 35.33 -8.83 -14.94
C ARG A 133 35.84 -8.57 -16.36
N VAL A 134 35.31 -7.55 -17.05
CA VAL A 134 35.78 -7.17 -18.38
C VAL A 134 37.21 -6.62 -18.33
N GLN A 135 37.54 -5.78 -17.34
CA GLN A 135 38.92 -5.29 -17.15
C GLN A 135 39.90 -6.44 -16.85
N ASN A 136 39.52 -7.36 -15.97
CA ASN A 136 40.36 -8.49 -15.58
C ASN A 136 40.59 -9.45 -16.76
N THR A 137 39.57 -9.68 -17.60
CA THR A 137 39.73 -10.44 -18.85
C THR A 137 40.60 -9.71 -19.87
N HIS A 138 40.55 -8.38 -19.94
CA HIS A 138 41.44 -7.59 -20.80
C HIS A 138 42.91 -7.67 -20.35
N LEU A 139 43.17 -7.51 -19.05
CA LEU A 139 44.52 -7.63 -18.47
C LEU A 139 45.11 -9.02 -18.69
N ARG A 140 44.32 -10.09 -18.49
CA ARG A 140 44.76 -11.47 -18.80
C ARG A 140 45.17 -11.63 -20.27
N ARG A 141 44.45 -11.02 -21.21
CA ARG A 141 44.81 -11.07 -22.65
C ARG A 141 46.07 -10.27 -22.97
N GLN A 142 46.35 -9.18 -22.25
CA GLN A 142 47.57 -8.41 -22.42
C GLN A 142 48.80 -9.18 -21.91
N LEU A 143 48.68 -9.86 -20.76
CA LEU A 143 49.76 -10.66 -20.18
C LEU A 143 50.11 -11.88 -21.04
N LEU A 144 49.11 -12.56 -21.61
CA LEU A 144 49.33 -13.72 -22.51
C LEU A 144 49.94 -13.36 -23.88
N ARG A 145 50.11 -12.08 -24.21
CA ARG A 145 50.77 -11.63 -25.44
C ARG A 145 52.27 -11.33 -25.29
N ARG A 146 52.87 -11.57 -24.12
CA ARG A 146 54.32 -11.48 -23.96
C ARG A 146 54.96 -12.77 -24.50
N PRO A 147 55.80 -12.73 -25.56
CA PRO A 147 56.47 -13.92 -26.05
C PRO A 147 57.50 -14.36 -25.01
N ALA A 148 57.27 -15.53 -24.41
CA ALA A 148 58.32 -16.25 -23.70
C ALA A 148 59.26 -16.86 -24.75
N SER A 149 60.55 -16.56 -24.66
CA SER A 149 61.60 -17.22 -25.43
C SER A 149 61.83 -18.61 -24.81
N ASP A 150 61.28 -19.63 -25.46
CA ASP A 150 61.27 -21.05 -25.05
C ASP A 150 62.65 -21.76 -25.11
N GLU A 151 63.76 -21.09 -24.82
CA GLU A 151 65.10 -21.69 -25.04
C GLU A 151 65.84 -22.17 -23.77
N GLU A 152 65.32 -21.95 -22.56
CA GLU A 152 66.07 -22.24 -21.32
C GLU A 152 65.44 -23.26 -20.34
N ALA A 153 64.20 -23.73 -20.57
CA ALA A 153 63.53 -24.61 -19.60
C ALA A 153 63.74 -26.13 -19.82
N GLU A 154 64.35 -26.56 -20.94
CA GLU A 154 64.42 -28.00 -21.31
C GLU A 154 65.70 -28.70 -20.83
N LYS A 155 66.58 -28.05 -20.04
CA LYS A 155 67.93 -28.58 -19.73
C LYS A 155 68.20 -29.03 -18.28
N ALA A 156 67.18 -29.13 -17.44
CA ALA A 156 67.38 -29.35 -15.99
C ALA A 156 66.73 -30.63 -15.41
N VAL A 157 66.25 -31.57 -16.23
CA VAL A 157 65.47 -32.74 -15.74
C VAL A 157 66.18 -34.09 -15.93
N GLU A 158 67.45 -34.13 -16.35
CA GLU A 158 68.10 -35.39 -16.75
C GLU A 158 69.26 -35.89 -15.88
N ASP A 159 69.40 -35.44 -14.62
CA ASP A 159 70.38 -36.01 -13.69
C ASP A 159 69.74 -36.36 -12.35
N ILE A 160 70.15 -37.51 -11.78
CA ILE A 160 69.79 -38.13 -10.49
C ILE A 160 68.83 -39.34 -10.63
N ALA A 161 69.35 -40.38 -11.27
CA ALA A 161 69.06 -41.78 -10.92
C ALA A 161 70.40 -42.45 -10.50
N ASP A 162 70.30 -43.46 -9.65
CA ASP A 162 71.35 -44.39 -9.18
C ASP A 162 72.04 -44.05 -7.83
N ASP A 163 71.70 -44.83 -6.79
CA ASP A 163 72.65 -45.74 -6.12
C ASP A 163 72.04 -46.43 -4.87
N GLU A 164 71.89 -47.76 -4.93
CA GLU A 164 71.82 -48.68 -3.78
C GLU A 164 73.25 -49.06 -3.33
N PRO A 165 73.45 -49.43 -2.05
CA PRO A 165 74.13 -50.72 -1.85
C PRO A 165 73.65 -51.55 -0.65
N ALA A 166 73.77 -52.87 -0.84
CA ALA A 166 73.52 -53.96 0.10
C ALA A 166 74.75 -54.30 0.97
N VAL A 167 74.58 -54.65 2.27
CA VAL A 167 75.52 -55.50 3.04
C VAL A 167 74.86 -56.29 4.20
N SER A 168 74.84 -57.62 4.05
CA SER A 168 75.26 -58.73 4.95
C SER A 168 75.11 -58.72 6.49
N GLY A 169 74.24 -59.63 6.95
CA GLY A 169 74.20 -60.55 8.14
C GLY A 169 75.25 -60.59 9.27
N LYS A 170 74.75 -60.76 10.53
CA LYS A 170 74.91 -61.96 11.39
C LYS A 170 74.20 -61.84 12.77
N THR A 171 73.83 -63.02 13.29
CA THR A 171 73.09 -63.44 14.50
C THR A 171 73.70 -63.06 15.86
N ILE A 172 72.89 -62.79 16.91
CA ILE A 172 73.15 -63.05 18.36
C ILE A 172 71.88 -62.82 19.26
N THR A 173 71.53 -63.86 20.04
CA THR A 173 70.77 -63.98 21.33
C THR A 173 69.34 -63.45 21.54
N VAL A 174 68.43 -64.39 21.79
CA VAL A 174 66.97 -64.22 22.05
C VAL A 174 66.63 -63.47 23.35
N PHE A 175 67.54 -63.29 24.31
CA PHE A 175 67.27 -62.46 25.50
C PHE A 175 67.43 -60.96 25.26
N GLY A 176 68.07 -60.56 24.14
CA GLY A 176 68.08 -59.19 23.66
C GLY A 176 66.79 -58.78 22.97
N TYR A 177 65.93 -59.71 22.54
CA TYR A 177 64.75 -59.39 21.72
C TYR A 177 63.60 -58.75 22.49
N ILE A 178 63.44 -59.01 23.79
CA ILE A 178 62.37 -58.36 24.59
C ILE A 178 62.81 -56.94 25.01
N LEU A 179 64.08 -56.76 25.34
CA LEU A 179 64.64 -55.42 25.59
C LEU A 179 64.73 -54.61 24.29
N ASN A 180 65.16 -55.23 23.19
CA ASN A 180 65.17 -54.62 21.85
C ASN A 180 63.77 -54.41 21.33
N PHE A 181 62.74 -55.19 21.66
CA PHE A 181 61.38 -54.87 21.21
C PHE A 181 60.85 -53.62 21.93
N ARG A 182 61.16 -53.43 23.22
CA ARG A 182 60.82 -52.20 23.94
C ARG A 182 61.64 -51.01 23.48
N VAL A 183 62.94 -51.18 23.26
CA VAL A 183 63.79 -50.12 22.69
C VAL A 183 63.39 -49.82 21.25
N LEU A 184 63.10 -50.82 20.43
CA LEU A 184 62.61 -50.68 19.06
C LEU A 184 61.23 -50.02 19.03
N LEU A 185 60.30 -50.37 19.92
CA LEU A 185 59.01 -49.70 20.03
C LEU A 185 59.18 -48.25 20.47
N THR A 186 60.10 -47.97 21.38
CA THR A 186 60.41 -46.60 21.82
C THR A 186 61.10 -45.81 20.71
N VAL A 187 61.96 -46.44 19.91
CA VAL A 187 62.58 -45.87 18.72
C VAL A 187 61.53 -45.68 17.61
N ILE A 188 60.58 -46.59 17.44
CA ILE A 188 59.49 -46.45 16.46
C ILE A 188 58.54 -45.33 16.88
N ILE A 189 58.20 -45.21 18.17
CA ILE A 189 57.38 -44.11 18.70
C ILE A 189 58.15 -42.78 18.66
N GLY A 190 59.45 -42.80 18.96
CA GLY A 190 60.34 -41.65 18.82
C GLY A 190 60.45 -41.21 17.36
N CYS A 191 60.71 -42.13 16.45
CA CYS A 191 60.75 -41.87 15.02
C CYS A 191 59.38 -41.43 14.49
N SER A 192 58.27 -42.02 14.93
CA SER A 192 56.93 -41.63 14.47
C SER A 192 56.50 -40.27 15.03
N SER A 193 56.89 -39.92 16.25
CA SER A 193 56.65 -38.56 16.78
C SER A 193 57.51 -37.52 16.09
N VAL A 194 58.77 -37.83 15.75
CA VAL A 194 59.61 -36.97 14.88
C VAL A 194 59.00 -36.87 13.48
N LEU A 195 58.46 -37.95 12.92
CA LEU A 195 57.81 -37.96 11.61
C LEU A 195 56.51 -37.16 11.63
N VAL A 196 55.71 -37.24 12.70
CA VAL A 196 54.50 -36.41 12.89
C VAL A 196 54.88 -34.94 13.09
N LEU A 197 55.95 -34.63 13.81
CA LEU A 197 56.45 -33.27 13.93
C LEU A 197 57.00 -32.74 12.61
N CYS A 198 57.68 -33.57 11.81
CA CYS A 198 58.11 -33.22 10.45
C CYS A 198 56.90 -33.03 9.53
N ILE A 199 55.87 -33.88 9.61
CA ILE A 199 54.63 -33.73 8.83
C ILE A 199 53.87 -32.48 9.27
N LEU A 200 53.78 -32.19 10.57
CA LEU A 200 53.14 -30.97 11.07
C LEU A 200 53.95 -29.73 10.70
N PHE A 201 55.29 -29.79 10.74
CA PHE A 201 56.16 -28.72 10.26
C PHE A 201 55.97 -28.50 8.76
N TRP A 202 55.94 -29.58 7.97
CA TRP A 202 55.71 -29.53 6.53
C TRP A 202 54.29 -29.09 6.18
N LEU A 203 53.26 -29.49 6.95
CA LEU A 203 51.90 -29.00 6.79
C LEU A 203 51.81 -27.52 7.17
N VAL A 204 52.47 -27.09 8.25
CA VAL A 204 52.55 -25.67 8.60
C VAL A 204 53.26 -24.91 7.50
N GLU A 205 54.37 -25.41 6.96
CA GLU A 205 55.13 -24.82 5.86
C GLU A 205 54.29 -24.74 4.58
N VAL A 206 53.61 -25.82 4.17
CA VAL A 206 52.73 -25.87 3.00
C VAL A 206 51.49 -24.98 3.16
N PHE A 207 50.88 -24.94 4.34
CA PHE A 207 49.73 -24.06 4.60
C PHE A 207 50.15 -22.60 4.78
N TYR A 208 51.36 -22.30 5.26
CA TYR A 208 51.89 -20.94 5.30
C TYR A 208 52.36 -20.45 3.92
N TRP A 209 53.00 -21.29 3.12
CA TRP A 209 53.48 -20.93 1.79
C TRP A 209 52.34 -20.70 0.79
N LYS A 210 51.19 -21.37 0.95
CA LYS A 210 50.07 -21.23 0.02
C LYS A 210 49.42 -19.83 0.01
N HIS A 211 49.82 -18.93 0.91
CA HIS A 211 49.33 -17.56 0.96
C HIS A 211 50.39 -16.47 0.84
N PHE A 212 51.66 -16.80 0.57
CA PHE A 212 52.76 -15.83 0.61
C PHE A 212 53.64 -15.86 -0.64
N ASP A 213 53.00 -15.76 -1.80
CA ASP A 213 53.64 -15.22 -2.99
C ASP A 213 52.79 -14.04 -3.48
N GLU A 214 53.00 -12.88 -2.84
CA GLU A 214 52.23 -11.65 -3.11
C GLU A 214 52.71 -10.96 -4.40
N ASN A 215 53.88 -11.35 -4.90
CA ASN A 215 54.53 -10.90 -6.13
C ASN A 215 54.47 -11.92 -7.28
N GLY A 216 54.21 -13.20 -7.00
CA GLY A 216 53.98 -14.24 -8.00
C GLY A 216 55.22 -14.68 -8.77
N ASP A 217 56.43 -14.42 -8.26
CA ASP A 217 57.67 -14.70 -9.00
C ASP A 217 58.27 -16.08 -8.67
N GLY A 218 57.72 -16.80 -7.70
CA GLY A 218 58.15 -18.16 -7.37
C GLY A 218 59.54 -18.27 -6.72
N GLU A 219 60.18 -17.14 -6.38
CA GLU A 219 61.48 -17.12 -5.70
C GLU A 219 61.33 -16.45 -4.33
N THR A 220 60.93 -17.22 -3.32
CA THR A 220 60.95 -16.78 -1.93
C THR A 220 62.41 -16.77 -1.44
N GLU A 221 63.08 -15.62 -1.49
CA GLU A 221 64.39 -15.46 -0.87
C GLU A 221 64.27 -15.75 0.65
N MET A 222 65.07 -16.71 1.15
CA MET A 222 64.97 -17.21 2.53
C MET A 222 65.13 -16.08 3.58
N GLU A 223 65.76 -14.98 3.20
CA GLU A 223 65.95 -13.77 4.01
C GLU A 223 64.65 -13.01 4.28
N GLU A 224 63.71 -12.93 3.34
CA GLU A 224 62.41 -12.27 3.58
C GLU A 224 61.52 -13.10 4.51
N VAL A 225 61.61 -14.44 4.42
CA VAL A 225 60.91 -15.35 5.34
C VAL A 225 61.44 -15.21 6.76
N LEU A 226 62.76 -15.11 6.93
CA LEU A 226 63.40 -14.89 8.23
C LEU A 226 63.00 -13.54 8.85
N ILE A 227 62.96 -12.46 8.05
CA ILE A 227 62.58 -11.12 8.51
C ILE A 227 61.09 -11.07 8.89
N LYS A 228 60.20 -11.75 8.15
CA LYS A 228 58.77 -11.82 8.49
C LYS A 228 58.49 -12.73 9.68
N MET A 229 59.18 -13.87 9.83
CA MET A 229 59.08 -14.70 11.03
C MET A 229 59.53 -13.96 12.29
N GLN A 230 60.61 -13.17 12.18
CA GLN A 230 61.12 -12.35 13.27
C GLN A 230 60.15 -11.22 13.67
N ASN A 231 59.32 -10.73 12.75
CA ASN A 231 58.30 -9.73 13.02
C ASN A 231 56.96 -10.33 13.49
N ALA A 232 56.58 -11.53 13.04
CA ALA A 232 55.32 -12.18 13.38
C ALA A 232 55.36 -12.91 14.74
N MET A 233 56.49 -13.53 15.08
CA MET A 233 56.71 -14.06 16.42
C MET A 233 57.54 -13.04 17.19
N THR A 234 56.90 -12.29 18.10
CA THR A 234 57.54 -11.34 19.05
C THR A 234 58.48 -12.03 20.06
N VAL A 235 58.92 -13.24 19.76
CA VAL A 235 59.67 -14.14 20.62
C VAL A 235 61.12 -14.10 20.13
N SER A 236 61.99 -13.46 20.93
CA SER A 236 63.43 -13.42 20.69
C SER A 236 63.99 -14.82 20.38
N TYR A 237 64.98 -14.92 19.49
CA TYR A 237 65.70 -16.15 19.16
C TYR A 237 66.23 -16.88 20.42
N THR A 238 66.63 -16.11 21.45
CA THR A 238 67.01 -16.66 22.75
C THR A 238 65.87 -17.39 23.45
N THR A 239 64.64 -16.88 23.33
CA THR A 239 63.44 -17.51 23.88
C THR A 239 63.07 -18.77 23.09
N MET A 240 63.15 -18.77 21.75
CA MET A 240 62.95 -20.00 20.97
C MET A 240 63.97 -21.09 21.34
N ARG A 241 65.24 -20.73 21.53
CA ARG A 241 66.28 -21.68 21.96
C ARG A 241 66.01 -22.22 23.37
N ALA A 242 65.60 -21.36 24.30
CA ALA A 242 65.24 -21.77 25.65
C ALA A 242 64.02 -22.70 25.65
N THR A 243 62.98 -22.37 24.88
CA THR A 243 61.79 -23.22 24.72
C THR A 243 62.15 -24.55 24.08
N GLY A 244 63.00 -24.56 23.04
CA GLY A 244 63.50 -25.79 22.42
C GLY A 244 64.26 -26.68 23.40
N VAL A 245 65.12 -26.09 24.23
CA VAL A 245 65.83 -26.83 25.30
C VAL A 245 64.86 -27.35 26.36
N CYS A 246 63.87 -26.55 26.79
CA CYS A 246 62.87 -26.99 27.75
C CYS A 246 62.01 -28.14 27.21
N VAL A 247 61.59 -28.08 25.94
CA VAL A 247 60.85 -29.17 25.28
C VAL A 247 61.74 -30.40 25.12
N GLY A 248 63.02 -30.24 24.77
CA GLY A 248 63.98 -31.33 24.69
C GLY A 248 64.24 -32.01 26.05
N VAL A 249 64.46 -31.23 27.10
CA VAL A 249 64.63 -31.77 28.47
C VAL A 249 63.33 -32.40 28.96
N GLY A 250 62.18 -31.79 28.69
CA GLY A 250 60.86 -32.32 29.04
C GLY A 250 60.56 -33.66 28.36
N THR A 251 60.91 -33.80 27.08
CA THR A 251 60.73 -35.07 26.35
C THR A 251 61.71 -36.14 26.82
N ILE A 252 62.96 -35.80 27.13
CA ILE A 252 63.93 -36.74 27.72
C ILE A 252 63.47 -37.20 29.11
N MET A 253 63.05 -36.26 29.96
CA MET A 253 62.59 -36.58 31.32
C MET A 253 61.27 -37.35 31.31
N GLY A 254 60.34 -37.01 30.42
CA GLY A 254 59.11 -37.77 30.18
C GLY A 254 59.40 -39.20 29.68
N SER A 255 60.34 -39.34 28.73
CA SER A 255 60.78 -40.66 28.23
C SER A 255 61.45 -41.49 29.32
N PHE A 256 62.23 -40.85 30.21
CA PHE A 256 62.85 -41.50 31.36
C PHE A 256 61.81 -41.98 32.37
N LEU A 257 60.83 -41.14 32.72
CA LEU A 257 59.75 -41.49 33.64
C LEU A 257 58.80 -42.56 33.06
N TRP A 258 58.63 -42.59 31.74
CA TRP A 258 57.95 -43.66 31.02
C TRP A 258 58.74 -44.98 31.10
N TRP A 259 60.05 -44.93 30.84
CA TRP A 259 60.94 -46.09 30.95
C TRP A 259 61.01 -46.63 32.39
N ALA A 260 61.01 -45.76 33.40
CA ALA A 260 60.96 -46.11 34.82
C ALA A 260 59.62 -46.74 35.26
N GLY A 261 58.61 -46.78 34.38
CA GLY A 261 57.31 -47.41 34.64
C GLY A 261 56.38 -46.63 35.58
N ILE A 262 56.83 -45.49 36.12
CA ILE A 262 56.06 -44.65 37.05
C ILE A 262 54.82 -44.07 36.35
N ILE A 263 54.97 -43.63 35.11
CA ILE A 263 53.90 -43.00 34.32
C ILE A 263 52.88 -44.03 33.82
N GLN A 264 53.27 -45.30 33.62
CA GLN A 264 52.42 -46.31 32.99
C GLN A 264 51.17 -46.63 33.83
N ALA A 265 51.31 -46.66 35.15
CA ALA A 265 50.17 -46.86 36.05
C ALA A 265 49.19 -45.67 36.02
N MET A 266 49.71 -44.44 36.01
CA MET A 266 48.86 -43.24 35.95
C MET A 266 48.17 -43.09 34.60
N ILE A 267 48.87 -43.33 33.48
CA ILE A 267 48.27 -43.24 32.14
C ILE A 267 47.19 -44.30 31.94
N THR A 268 47.37 -45.50 32.49
CA THR A 268 46.33 -46.53 32.42
C THR A 268 45.06 -46.08 33.14
N GLN A 269 45.19 -45.47 34.33
CA GLN A 269 44.03 -44.90 35.05
C GLN A 269 43.41 -43.73 34.28
N VAL A 270 44.21 -42.81 33.75
CA VAL A 270 43.73 -41.67 32.95
C VAL A 270 43.01 -42.14 31.69
N LEU A 271 43.51 -43.17 31.01
CA LEU A 271 42.86 -43.75 29.83
C LEU A 271 41.51 -44.40 30.16
N VAL A 272 41.39 -45.06 31.31
CA VAL A 272 40.11 -45.62 31.77
C VAL A 272 39.11 -44.50 32.07
N TYR A 273 39.53 -43.42 32.74
CA TYR A 273 38.67 -42.25 32.96
C TYR A 273 38.29 -41.54 31.66
N LEU A 274 39.22 -41.43 30.71
CA LEU A 274 38.95 -40.87 29.39
C LEU A 274 37.93 -41.71 28.62
N PHE A 275 38.10 -43.03 28.62
CA PHE A 275 37.15 -43.96 28.00
C PHE A 275 35.76 -43.86 28.63
N LEU A 276 35.69 -43.78 29.97
CA LEU A 276 34.44 -43.56 30.70
C LEU A 276 33.79 -42.21 30.34
N ALA A 277 34.58 -41.15 30.25
CA ALA A 277 34.11 -39.81 29.89
C ALA A 277 33.57 -39.77 28.45
N VAL A 278 34.25 -40.41 27.50
CA VAL A 278 33.78 -40.56 26.12
C VAL A 278 32.50 -41.38 26.08
N GLY A 279 32.42 -42.48 26.84
CA GLY A 279 31.19 -43.27 26.96
C GLY A 279 30.01 -42.47 27.49
N LEU A 280 30.21 -41.69 28.57
CA LEU A 280 29.20 -40.80 29.14
C LEU A 280 28.77 -39.71 28.15
N ALA A 281 29.73 -39.09 27.44
CA ALA A 281 29.43 -38.08 26.42
C ALA A 281 28.60 -38.67 25.27
N CYS A 282 28.93 -39.88 24.81
CA CYS A 282 28.14 -40.59 23.80
C CYS A 282 26.71 -40.90 24.29
N CYS A 283 26.56 -41.40 25.53
CA CYS A 283 25.25 -41.64 26.13
C CYS A 283 24.42 -40.36 26.25
N LEU A 284 25.04 -39.26 26.68
CA LEU A 284 24.39 -37.96 26.80
C LEU A 284 24.01 -37.40 25.42
N GLY A 285 24.85 -37.58 24.41
CA GLY A 285 24.56 -37.23 23.02
C GLY A 285 23.34 -37.96 22.47
N ILE A 286 23.22 -39.28 22.71
CA ILE A 286 22.06 -40.07 22.30
C ILE A 286 20.79 -39.58 23.02
N PHE A 287 20.88 -39.28 24.31
CA PHE A 287 19.75 -38.77 25.08
C PHE A 287 19.27 -37.41 24.59
N VAL A 288 20.19 -36.47 24.36
CA VAL A 288 19.90 -35.14 23.79
C VAL A 288 19.30 -35.26 22.38
N TYR A 289 19.84 -36.17 21.56
CA TYR A 289 19.31 -36.43 20.23
C TYR A 289 17.86 -36.95 20.27
N HIS A 290 17.55 -37.86 21.19
CA HIS A 290 16.20 -38.38 21.35
C HIS A 290 15.21 -37.31 21.86
N ILE A 291 15.65 -36.42 22.76
CA ILE A 291 14.86 -35.26 23.20
C ILE A 291 14.60 -34.32 22.02
N TYR A 292 15.63 -34.02 21.22
CA TYR A 292 15.51 -33.17 20.05
C TYR A 292 14.49 -33.72 19.04
N LEU A 293 14.55 -35.02 18.74
CA LEU A 293 13.58 -35.65 17.84
C LEU A 293 12.14 -35.55 18.35
N ASN A 294 11.90 -35.80 19.65
CA ASN A 294 10.57 -35.68 20.24
C ASN A 294 10.04 -34.23 20.24
N ILE A 295 10.91 -33.26 20.52
CA ILE A 295 10.54 -31.84 20.49
C ILE A 295 10.21 -31.42 19.04
N SER A 296 11.02 -31.85 18.08
CA SER A 296 10.83 -31.50 16.67
C SER A 296 9.52 -32.04 16.09
N SER A 297 9.10 -33.24 16.48
CA SER A 297 7.83 -33.83 16.01
C SER A 297 6.62 -33.12 16.64
N MET A 298 6.70 -32.75 17.92
CA MET A 298 5.64 -31.99 18.60
C MET A 298 5.50 -30.57 18.02
N LEU A 299 6.62 -29.89 17.76
CA LEU A 299 6.63 -28.60 17.06
C LEU A 299 6.05 -28.71 15.65
N GLY A 300 6.39 -29.76 14.90
CA GLY A 300 5.83 -30.01 13.57
C GLY A 300 4.30 -30.13 13.58
N ALA A 301 3.75 -30.83 14.58
CA ALA A 301 2.30 -30.95 14.75
C ALA A 301 1.63 -29.59 15.06
N LEU A 302 2.22 -28.82 15.99
CA LEU A 302 1.73 -27.48 16.33
C LEU A 302 1.77 -26.52 15.15
N PHE A 303 2.85 -26.51 14.37
CA PHE A 303 2.95 -25.65 13.19
C PHE A 303 1.92 -26.02 12.12
N LYS A 304 1.58 -27.30 12.00
CA LYS A 304 0.54 -27.75 11.08
C LYS A 304 -0.84 -27.21 11.49
N GLU A 305 -1.23 -27.37 12.76
CA GLU A 305 -2.50 -26.83 13.27
C GLU A 305 -2.57 -25.31 13.15
N LEU A 306 -1.48 -24.60 13.45
CA LEU A 306 -1.39 -23.15 13.29
C LEU A 306 -1.57 -22.74 11.84
N LYS A 307 -0.94 -23.44 10.89
CA LYS A 307 -1.06 -23.17 9.46
C LYS A 307 -2.49 -23.37 8.96
N ASP A 308 -3.14 -24.45 9.40
CA ASP A 308 -4.52 -24.74 9.03
C ASP A 308 -5.49 -23.67 9.58
N MET A 309 -5.26 -23.18 10.80
CA MET A 309 -6.02 -22.07 11.38
C MET A 309 -5.81 -20.76 10.61
N ILE A 310 -4.56 -20.41 10.30
CA ILE A 310 -4.24 -19.19 9.52
C ILE A 310 -4.92 -19.25 8.15
N GLN A 311 -4.87 -20.41 7.48
CA GLN A 311 -5.53 -20.58 6.19
C GLN A 311 -7.06 -20.42 6.30
N GLY A 312 -7.67 -20.90 7.38
CA GLY A 312 -9.09 -20.68 7.67
C GLY A 312 -9.44 -19.20 7.83
N VAL A 313 -8.59 -18.43 8.51
CA VAL A 313 -8.76 -16.97 8.66
C VAL A 313 -8.62 -16.26 7.31
N ILE A 314 -7.64 -16.64 6.49
CA ILE A 314 -7.44 -16.06 5.15
C ILE A 314 -8.69 -16.28 4.30
N ASN A 315 -9.20 -17.50 4.25
CA ASN A 315 -10.39 -17.82 3.45
C ASN A 315 -11.63 -17.06 3.94
N PHE A 316 -11.79 -16.88 5.25
CA PHE A 316 -12.88 -16.08 5.82
C PHE A 316 -12.78 -14.59 5.44
N LEU A 317 -11.57 -14.04 5.44
CA LEU A 317 -11.34 -12.65 5.05
C LEU A 317 -11.58 -12.44 3.54
N GLU A 318 -11.20 -13.41 2.71
CA GLU A 318 -11.43 -13.38 1.26
C GLU A 318 -12.94 -13.40 0.94
N GLU A 319 -13.71 -14.28 1.58
CA GLU A 319 -15.18 -14.33 1.45
C GLU A 319 -15.84 -13.00 1.85
N LYS A 320 -15.35 -12.37 2.94
CA LYS A 320 -15.85 -11.04 3.37
C LYS A 320 -15.44 -9.92 2.42
N ALA A 321 -14.26 -10.00 1.83
CA ALA A 321 -13.78 -9.02 0.87
C ALA A 321 -14.58 -9.08 -0.43
N GLU A 322 -14.89 -10.28 -0.93
CA GLU A 322 -15.74 -10.46 -2.12
C GLU A 322 -17.16 -9.94 -1.90
N ALA A 323 -17.77 -10.22 -0.74
CA ALA A 323 -19.09 -9.69 -0.40
C ALA A 323 -19.09 -8.14 -0.34
N ALA A 324 -18.05 -7.55 0.24
CA ALA A 324 -17.91 -6.09 0.28
C ALA A 324 -17.66 -5.48 -1.11
N ALA A 325 -16.91 -6.17 -1.98
CA ALA A 325 -16.67 -5.74 -3.34
C ALA A 325 -17.96 -5.75 -4.18
N GLU A 326 -18.82 -6.76 -4.02
CA GLU A 326 -20.12 -6.82 -4.72
C GLU A 326 -21.06 -5.69 -4.27
N GLU A 327 -21.07 -5.35 -2.98
CA GLU A 327 -21.81 -4.18 -2.49
C GLU A 327 -21.24 -2.87 -3.04
N LEU A 328 -19.91 -2.76 -3.11
CA LEU A 328 -19.25 -1.59 -3.65
C LEU A 328 -19.52 -1.43 -5.15
N GLU A 329 -19.54 -2.52 -5.93
CA GLU A 329 -19.85 -2.50 -7.37
C GLU A 329 -21.30 -2.06 -7.61
N LYS A 330 -22.25 -2.51 -6.79
CA LYS A 330 -23.64 -1.99 -6.80
C LYS A 330 -23.66 -0.48 -6.51
N LEU A 331 -22.82 -0.01 -5.59
CA LEU A 331 -22.66 1.42 -5.27
C LEU A 331 -22.00 2.21 -6.41
N THR A 332 -20.91 1.73 -7.02
CA THR A 332 -20.20 2.45 -8.09
C THR A 332 -20.94 2.41 -9.43
N GLY A 333 -21.65 1.31 -9.74
CA GLY A 333 -22.60 1.26 -10.85
C GLY A 333 -23.67 2.36 -10.72
N SER A 334 -24.11 2.66 -9.49
CA SER A 334 -25.02 3.78 -9.22
C SER A 334 -24.35 5.17 -9.32
N MET A 335 -23.03 5.27 -9.15
CA MET A 335 -22.31 6.55 -9.28
C MET A 335 -22.19 7.05 -10.72
N GLY A 336 -22.22 6.17 -11.73
CA GLY A 336 -22.26 6.58 -13.14
C GLY A 336 -23.47 7.48 -13.46
N PHE A 337 -24.60 7.26 -12.77
CA PHE A 337 -25.80 8.09 -12.89
C PHE A 337 -25.71 9.45 -12.18
N LEU A 338 -24.84 9.59 -11.16
CA LEU A 338 -24.67 10.86 -10.44
C LEU A 338 -24.07 11.97 -11.31
N ALA A 339 -23.32 11.62 -12.37
CA ALA A 339 -22.73 12.61 -13.25
C ALA A 339 -23.80 13.43 -14.00
N GLN A 340 -25.00 12.88 -14.21
CA GLN A 340 -26.03 13.51 -15.02
C GLN A 340 -26.88 14.51 -14.21
N ASP A 341 -27.13 14.20 -12.94
CA ASP A 341 -28.01 14.97 -12.08
C ASP A 341 -27.24 15.86 -11.09
N SER A 342 -27.42 17.18 -11.24
CA SER A 342 -26.84 18.17 -10.34
C SER A 342 -27.81 19.34 -10.16
N ALA A 343 -27.51 20.24 -9.22
CA ALA A 343 -28.31 21.43 -9.00
C ALA A 343 -28.53 22.22 -10.32
N GLY A 344 -29.72 22.77 -10.50
CA GLY A 344 -30.11 23.49 -11.71
C GLY A 344 -31.59 23.37 -12.05
N MET A 345 -31.94 23.73 -13.28
CA MET A 345 -33.32 23.75 -13.75
C MET A 345 -33.77 22.38 -14.24
N TYR A 346 -34.97 21.99 -13.81
CA TYR A 346 -35.61 20.74 -14.19
C TYR A 346 -37.02 21.02 -14.69
N VAL A 347 -37.46 20.24 -15.67
CA VAL A 347 -38.85 20.17 -16.12
C VAL A 347 -39.46 18.90 -15.56
N ILE A 348 -40.57 19.03 -14.85
CA ILE A 348 -41.35 17.90 -14.37
C ILE A 348 -41.97 17.19 -15.59
N LYS A 349 -41.65 15.92 -15.81
CA LYS A 349 -42.17 15.09 -16.90
C LYS A 349 -43.43 14.34 -16.51
N SER A 350 -43.55 13.99 -15.23
CA SER A 350 -44.69 13.29 -14.67
C SER A 350 -45.03 13.91 -13.33
N ARG A 351 -46.32 13.94 -12.99
CA ARG A 351 -46.81 14.51 -11.72
C ARG A 351 -45.98 14.02 -10.54
N CYS A 352 -45.51 14.95 -9.71
CA CYS A 352 -44.69 14.63 -8.55
C CYS A 352 -45.08 15.47 -7.33
N ASP A 353 -45.01 14.84 -6.16
CA ASP A 353 -45.29 15.50 -4.89
C ASP A 353 -44.03 16.19 -4.35
N LEU A 354 -44.18 17.47 -3.97
CA LEU A 354 -43.19 18.23 -3.21
C LEU A 354 -43.34 17.89 -1.73
N GLN A 355 -42.32 17.30 -1.14
CA GLN A 355 -42.34 16.84 0.24
C GLN A 355 -41.51 17.74 1.15
N LYS A 356 -41.92 17.89 2.42
CA LYS A 356 -41.24 18.77 3.37
C LYS A 356 -39.80 18.34 3.66
N THR A 357 -39.56 17.04 3.75
CA THR A 357 -38.24 16.47 4.03
C THR A 357 -37.77 15.57 2.90
N ILE A 358 -36.53 15.10 2.96
CA ILE A 358 -35.99 14.14 1.99
C ILE A 358 -36.68 12.77 2.06
N LYS A 359 -37.50 12.51 3.10
CA LYS A 359 -38.16 11.21 3.25
C LYS A 359 -39.46 11.10 2.47
N LEU A 360 -39.69 9.93 1.87
CA LEU A 360 -40.87 9.65 1.04
C LEU A 360 -42.19 9.69 1.79
N ASP A 361 -42.16 9.41 3.08
CA ASP A 361 -43.29 9.42 4.01
C ASP A 361 -43.60 10.81 4.57
N SER A 362 -42.82 11.84 4.21
CA SER A 362 -43.00 13.17 4.78
C SER A 362 -44.16 13.95 4.16
N GLN A 363 -44.69 14.89 4.95
CA GLN A 363 -45.83 15.73 4.57
C GLN A 363 -45.68 16.31 3.16
N VAL A 364 -46.69 16.08 2.32
CA VAL A 364 -46.79 16.67 0.99
C VAL A 364 -47.19 18.13 1.13
N LEU A 365 -46.33 19.04 0.66
CA LEU A 365 -46.53 20.47 0.69
C LEU A 365 -47.33 20.94 -0.53
N GLN A 366 -47.02 20.41 -1.70
CA GLN A 366 -47.63 20.78 -2.98
C GLN A 366 -47.50 19.63 -3.98
N LYS A 367 -48.40 19.57 -4.96
CA LYS A 367 -48.26 18.67 -6.13
C LYS A 367 -47.86 19.50 -7.35
N PHE A 368 -46.83 19.07 -8.06
CA PHE A 368 -46.44 19.69 -9.33
C PHE A 368 -47.08 18.96 -10.50
N GLU A 369 -47.66 19.73 -11.41
CA GLU A 369 -48.18 19.24 -12.68
C GLU A 369 -47.05 19.01 -13.69
N GLU A 370 -47.36 18.23 -14.73
CA GLU A 370 -46.43 18.00 -15.83
C GLU A 370 -46.06 19.32 -16.53
N ASN A 371 -44.85 19.38 -17.06
CA ASN A 371 -44.21 20.53 -17.66
C ASN A 371 -43.96 21.73 -16.72
N THR A 372 -44.14 21.56 -15.41
CA THR A 372 -43.74 22.57 -14.42
C THR A 372 -42.21 22.71 -14.39
N LEU A 373 -41.73 23.95 -14.43
CA LEU A 373 -40.30 24.26 -14.29
C LEU A 373 -39.96 24.46 -12.81
N VAL A 374 -38.95 23.73 -12.33
CA VAL A 374 -38.48 23.82 -10.95
C VAL A 374 -36.96 24.03 -10.93
N ASN A 375 -36.47 24.83 -10.00
CA ASN A 375 -35.04 24.98 -9.75
C ASN A 375 -34.65 24.11 -8.55
N LEU A 376 -33.69 23.22 -8.76
CA LEU A 376 -33.14 22.36 -7.73
C LEU A 376 -31.86 22.96 -7.16
N LEU A 377 -31.87 23.25 -5.86
CA LEU A 377 -30.72 23.74 -5.11
C LEU A 377 -29.71 22.63 -4.81
N LYS A 378 -30.20 21.41 -4.57
CA LYS A 378 -29.38 20.27 -4.18
C LYS A 378 -30.00 18.98 -4.69
N VAL A 379 -29.15 18.07 -5.15
CA VAL A 379 -29.55 16.70 -5.50
C VAL A 379 -28.90 15.76 -4.48
N LYS A 380 -29.64 14.77 -4.00
CA LYS A 380 -29.14 13.71 -3.12
C LYS A 380 -29.69 12.36 -3.57
N ILE A 381 -28.83 11.36 -3.58
CA ILE A 381 -29.25 9.96 -3.64
C ILE A 381 -29.70 9.53 -2.26
N ARG A 382 -30.86 8.86 -2.19
CA ARG A 382 -31.32 8.17 -0.99
C ARG A 382 -31.51 6.70 -1.32
N LEU A 383 -30.48 5.90 -1.04
CA LEU A 383 -30.47 4.46 -1.30
C LEU A 383 -31.60 3.74 -0.55
N ALA A 384 -31.92 4.17 0.68
CA ALA A 384 -33.01 3.60 1.47
C ALA A 384 -34.39 3.69 0.80
N ASP A 385 -34.60 4.67 -0.09
CA ASP A 385 -35.85 4.82 -0.84
C ASP A 385 -35.71 4.36 -2.30
N GLY A 386 -34.50 3.95 -2.74
CA GLY A 386 -34.22 3.67 -4.14
C GLY A 386 -34.42 4.89 -5.06
N ARG A 387 -34.17 6.14 -4.61
CA ARG A 387 -34.48 7.35 -5.42
C ARG A 387 -33.41 8.43 -5.39
N ILE A 388 -33.30 9.14 -6.52
CA ILE A 388 -32.62 10.43 -6.63
C ILE A 388 -33.62 11.53 -6.28
N ARG A 389 -33.30 12.38 -5.31
CA ARG A 389 -34.18 13.44 -4.82
C ARG A 389 -33.56 14.81 -4.99
N GLY A 390 -34.40 15.77 -5.36
CA GLY A 390 -34.02 17.16 -5.60
C GLY A 390 -34.67 18.12 -4.62
N LEU A 391 -33.89 18.99 -3.99
CA LEU A 391 -34.39 20.09 -3.15
C LEU A 391 -34.79 21.28 -4.04
N VAL A 392 -36.08 21.53 -4.16
CA VAL A 392 -36.67 22.68 -4.85
C VAL A 392 -36.47 23.95 -4.03
N GLU A 393 -36.16 25.05 -4.71
CA GLU A 393 -35.95 26.36 -4.08
C GLU A 393 -37.23 27.01 -3.56
N ALA A 394 -38.30 27.05 -4.37
CA ALA A 394 -39.56 27.71 -4.05
C ALA A 394 -40.77 26.99 -4.69
N PRO A 395 -41.75 26.51 -3.90
CA PRO A 395 -41.69 26.37 -2.44
C PRO A 395 -40.59 25.39 -2.03
N ARG A 396 -40.00 25.62 -0.86
CA ARG A 396 -38.85 24.83 -0.41
C ARG A 396 -39.30 23.44 0.02
N GLY A 397 -38.82 22.40 -0.68
CA GLY A 397 -39.12 21.00 -0.38
C GLY A 397 -38.41 20.04 -1.33
N TRP A 398 -38.60 18.74 -1.17
CA TRP A 398 -37.94 17.69 -1.94
C TRP A 398 -38.89 17.02 -2.93
N ILE A 399 -38.48 16.93 -4.19
CA ILE A 399 -39.14 16.12 -5.21
C ILE A 399 -38.33 14.87 -5.52
N SER A 400 -38.98 13.85 -6.08
CA SER A 400 -38.28 12.73 -6.70
C SER A 400 -37.86 13.14 -8.12
N ILE A 401 -36.63 12.85 -8.52
CA ILE A 401 -36.10 13.12 -9.87
C ILE A 401 -36.14 11.83 -10.70
N GLN A 402 -35.56 10.76 -10.14
CA GLN A 402 -35.44 9.47 -10.78
C GLN A 402 -35.53 8.33 -9.76
N ASP A 403 -36.16 7.24 -10.16
CA ASP A 403 -36.21 5.97 -9.44
C ASP A 403 -34.99 5.14 -9.85
N LEU A 404 -34.23 4.65 -8.87
CA LEU A 404 -32.99 3.91 -9.09
C LEU A 404 -33.26 2.46 -9.51
N ASP A 405 -34.40 1.89 -9.12
CA ASP A 405 -34.73 0.49 -9.41
C ASP A 405 -35.35 0.35 -10.81
N THR A 406 -36.27 1.25 -11.15
CA THR A 406 -37.00 1.21 -12.42
C THR A 406 -36.39 2.13 -13.49
N GLY A 407 -35.53 3.07 -13.10
CA GLY A 407 -35.00 4.10 -13.98
C GLY A 407 -36.02 5.20 -14.34
N PHE A 408 -37.25 5.14 -13.84
CA PHE A 408 -38.32 6.09 -14.17
C PHE A 408 -37.97 7.52 -13.73
N ARG A 409 -38.14 8.50 -14.62
CA ARG A 409 -37.77 9.91 -14.35
C ARG A 409 -39.00 10.81 -14.23
N TRP A 410 -39.21 11.36 -13.04
CA TRP A 410 -40.21 12.40 -12.79
C TRP A 410 -39.77 13.77 -13.28
N ALA A 411 -38.46 14.03 -13.31
CA ALA A 411 -37.91 15.31 -13.71
C ALA A 411 -36.69 15.16 -14.63
N GLU A 412 -36.66 15.95 -15.70
CA GLU A 412 -35.55 16.00 -16.64
C GLU A 412 -34.83 17.33 -16.51
N LYS A 413 -33.50 17.29 -16.41
CA LYS A 413 -32.68 18.50 -16.31
C LYS A 413 -32.75 19.27 -17.62
N LYS A 414 -33.17 20.54 -17.55
CA LYS A 414 -33.11 21.45 -18.70
C LYS A 414 -31.79 22.21 -18.68
N GLU A 415 -30.87 21.79 -19.54
CA GLU A 415 -29.69 22.59 -19.88
C GLU A 415 -30.09 23.77 -20.77
N TYR A 416 -30.18 24.97 -20.19
CA TYR A 416 -30.11 26.18 -21.00
C TYR A 416 -28.65 26.38 -21.41
N ARG A 417 -28.29 25.78 -22.54
CA ARG A 417 -26.94 25.91 -23.10
C ARG A 417 -26.67 27.35 -23.50
N ARG A 418 -25.46 27.81 -23.22
CA ARG A 418 -24.89 29.02 -23.84
C ARG A 418 -24.87 28.80 -25.36
N GLY A 419 -25.05 29.85 -26.15
CA GLY A 419 -25.09 29.70 -27.60
C GLY A 419 -25.83 30.82 -28.30
N TYR A 420 -26.17 30.56 -29.56
CA TYR A 420 -26.91 31.48 -30.40
C TYR A 420 -28.41 31.21 -30.27
N PHE A 421 -29.17 32.29 -30.09
CA PHE A 421 -30.61 32.25 -29.95
C PHE A 421 -31.23 33.26 -30.89
N LYS A 422 -32.30 32.88 -31.59
CA LYS A 422 -33.09 33.81 -32.40
C LYS A 422 -34.23 34.36 -31.56
N VAL A 423 -34.37 35.67 -31.53
CA VAL A 423 -35.50 36.33 -30.87
C VAL A 423 -36.78 36.09 -31.67
N ILE A 424 -37.82 35.58 -31.01
CA ILE A 424 -39.12 35.26 -31.64
C ILE A 424 -40.22 36.27 -31.31
N VAL A 425 -40.03 37.08 -30.27
CA VAL A 425 -40.96 38.16 -29.87
C VAL A 425 -40.58 39.47 -30.55
N ASP A 426 -41.55 40.34 -30.82
CA ASP A 426 -41.39 41.59 -31.59
C ASP A 426 -40.24 42.46 -31.07
N SER A 427 -40.14 42.61 -29.74
CA SER A 427 -39.00 43.21 -29.07
C SER A 427 -38.79 42.59 -27.68
N ILE A 428 -37.52 42.43 -27.28
CA ILE A 428 -37.14 42.05 -25.91
C ILE A 428 -36.34 43.21 -25.30
N PRO A 429 -36.74 43.74 -24.14
CA PRO A 429 -35.95 44.74 -23.44
C PRO A 429 -34.61 44.16 -22.99
N VAL A 430 -33.53 44.90 -23.21
CA VAL A 430 -32.20 44.60 -22.70
C VAL A 430 -31.97 45.47 -21.47
N THR A 431 -31.64 44.84 -20.35
CA THR A 431 -31.33 45.57 -19.11
C THR A 431 -29.86 45.47 -18.77
N SER A 432 -29.34 46.42 -18.00
CA SER A 432 -27.91 46.47 -17.64
C SER A 432 -27.51 45.36 -16.67
N ASP A 433 -28.43 44.88 -15.84
CA ASP A 433 -28.20 43.82 -14.85
C ASP A 433 -29.15 42.64 -15.03
N VAL A 434 -28.90 41.55 -14.30
CA VAL A 434 -29.67 40.30 -14.34
C VAL A 434 -31.14 40.52 -13.97
N GLU A 435 -31.44 41.53 -13.16
CA GLU A 435 -32.78 41.89 -12.71
C GLU A 435 -33.64 42.47 -13.85
N ILE A 436 -34.87 41.98 -13.98
CA ILE A 436 -35.85 42.49 -14.97
C ILE A 436 -36.12 43.99 -14.78
N ASN A 437 -36.09 44.47 -13.54
CA ASN A 437 -36.37 45.87 -13.19
C ASN A 437 -35.13 46.77 -13.22
N SER A 438 -33.96 46.26 -13.64
CA SER A 438 -32.76 47.09 -13.78
C SER A 438 -32.91 48.08 -14.95
N PRO A 439 -32.19 49.22 -14.92
CA PRO A 439 -32.24 50.21 -15.99
C PRO A 439 -31.99 49.57 -17.37
N PRO A 440 -32.62 50.10 -18.43
CA PRO A 440 -32.36 49.62 -19.78
C PRO A 440 -30.87 49.82 -20.12
N SER A 441 -30.31 48.87 -20.86
CA SER A 441 -28.95 48.99 -21.38
C SER A 441 -28.88 50.05 -22.49
N TYR A 442 -27.67 50.45 -22.88
CA TYR A 442 -27.41 51.41 -23.96
C TYR A 442 -28.14 51.04 -25.27
N LYS A 443 -28.30 49.74 -25.52
CA LYS A 443 -29.14 49.23 -26.61
C LYS A 443 -30.42 48.63 -26.01
N PRO A 444 -31.53 49.39 -25.94
CA PRO A 444 -32.63 49.04 -25.05
C PRO A 444 -33.47 47.84 -25.53
N PHE A 445 -33.40 47.45 -26.81
CA PHE A 445 -34.22 46.38 -27.35
C PHE A 445 -33.48 45.50 -28.37
N VAL A 446 -33.78 44.20 -28.34
CA VAL A 446 -33.45 43.24 -29.40
C VAL A 446 -34.71 42.96 -30.20
N LYS A 447 -34.66 43.15 -31.52
CA LYS A 447 -35.84 42.98 -32.41
C LYS A 447 -36.06 41.51 -32.78
N LYS A 448 -37.30 41.16 -33.11
CA LYS A 448 -37.65 39.86 -33.68
C LYS A 448 -36.79 39.50 -34.87
N GLY A 449 -36.38 38.25 -34.92
CA GLY A 449 -35.54 37.70 -35.98
C GLY A 449 -34.04 37.88 -35.75
N GLN A 450 -33.62 38.78 -34.86
CA GLN A 450 -32.22 38.97 -34.53
C GLN A 450 -31.65 37.75 -33.79
N VAL A 451 -30.45 37.32 -34.19
CA VAL A 451 -29.72 36.25 -33.53
C VAL A 451 -28.76 36.88 -32.52
N VAL A 452 -28.83 36.41 -31.28
CA VAL A 452 -27.98 36.89 -30.17
C VAL A 452 -27.16 35.75 -29.59
N ARG A 453 -25.91 36.04 -29.24
CA ARG A 453 -25.03 35.09 -28.54
C ARG A 453 -25.19 35.26 -27.04
N VAL A 454 -25.80 34.28 -26.39
CA VAL A 454 -25.96 34.22 -24.95
C VAL A 454 -24.69 33.63 -24.33
N ARG A 455 -23.98 34.44 -23.55
CA ARG A 455 -22.71 34.11 -22.88
C ARG A 455 -22.93 33.46 -21.52
N GLU A 456 -23.96 33.88 -20.80
CA GLU A 456 -24.31 33.37 -19.48
C GLU A 456 -25.82 33.22 -19.40
N VAL A 457 -26.30 32.20 -18.69
CA VAL A 457 -27.72 32.04 -18.39
C VAL A 457 -27.86 32.03 -16.88
N ARG A 458 -28.72 32.89 -16.36
CA ARG A 458 -29.11 32.92 -14.95
C ARG A 458 -30.60 32.75 -14.82
N HIS A 459 -31.02 31.98 -13.83
CA HIS A 459 -32.41 31.84 -13.51
C HIS A 459 -32.77 32.78 -12.36
N ARG A 460 -33.86 33.54 -12.49
CA ARG A 460 -34.40 34.43 -11.47
C ARG A 460 -35.81 33.96 -11.12
N LEU A 461 -35.90 33.03 -10.17
CA LEU A 461 -37.19 32.49 -9.73
C LEU A 461 -38.14 33.55 -9.20
N ARG A 462 -37.62 34.50 -8.40
CA ARG A 462 -38.43 35.59 -7.82
C ARG A 462 -39.13 36.43 -8.88
N GLU A 463 -38.48 36.57 -10.03
CA GLU A 463 -38.96 37.34 -11.17
C GLU A 463 -39.65 36.43 -12.21
N GLY A 464 -39.64 35.11 -11.98
CA GLY A 464 -40.15 34.10 -12.88
C GLY A 464 -39.58 34.18 -14.30
N ALA A 465 -38.25 34.32 -14.42
CA ALA A 465 -37.58 34.45 -15.70
C ALA A 465 -36.24 33.71 -15.78
N VAL A 466 -35.97 33.12 -16.94
CA VAL A 466 -34.62 32.72 -17.35
C VAL A 466 -34.00 33.87 -18.13
N ARG A 467 -32.87 34.38 -17.64
CA ARG A 467 -32.18 35.57 -18.16
C ARG A 467 -30.90 35.14 -18.85
N GLY A 468 -30.65 35.67 -20.04
CA GLY A 468 -29.45 35.42 -20.82
C GLY A 468 -28.62 36.68 -20.92
N ASN A 469 -27.35 36.61 -20.52
CA ASN A 469 -26.39 37.66 -20.75
C ASN A 469 -25.95 37.63 -22.22
N ILE A 470 -26.12 38.74 -22.91
CA ILE A 470 -25.61 39.02 -24.24
C ILE A 470 -24.55 40.12 -24.15
N ALA A 471 -23.85 40.41 -25.25
CA ALA A 471 -22.83 41.46 -25.26
C ALA A 471 -23.35 42.83 -24.79
N ASP A 472 -24.62 43.11 -25.08
CA ASP A 472 -25.27 44.40 -24.81
C ASP A 472 -26.04 44.43 -23.48
N GLY A 473 -26.01 43.38 -22.64
CA GLY A 473 -26.74 43.34 -21.36
C GLY A 473 -27.49 42.02 -21.13
N TRP A 474 -28.58 42.04 -20.36
CA TRP A 474 -29.39 40.85 -20.06
C TRP A 474 -30.74 40.90 -20.76
N ILE A 475 -31.14 39.76 -21.33
CA ILE A 475 -32.45 39.57 -21.97
C ILE A 475 -33.22 38.43 -21.30
N THR A 476 -34.54 38.51 -21.29
CA THR A 476 -35.37 37.38 -20.84
C THR A 476 -35.47 36.34 -21.96
N LEU A 477 -34.91 35.15 -21.75
CA LEU A 477 -34.97 34.01 -22.69
C LEU A 477 -36.31 33.27 -22.58
N LEU A 478 -36.80 33.09 -21.35
CA LEU A 478 -38.06 32.42 -21.03
C LEU A 478 -38.70 33.13 -19.84
N ASP A 479 -39.99 33.46 -19.97
CA ASP A 479 -40.85 33.82 -18.84
C ASP A 479 -41.42 32.53 -18.24
N THR A 480 -40.94 32.14 -17.06
CA THR A 480 -41.38 30.92 -16.38
C THR A 480 -42.75 31.06 -15.74
N THR A 481 -43.24 32.29 -15.50
CA THR A 481 -44.61 32.50 -15.01
C THR A 481 -45.65 32.19 -16.09
N LYS A 482 -45.36 32.58 -17.33
CA LYS A 482 -46.26 32.39 -18.48
C LYS A 482 -45.93 31.16 -19.33
N GLY A 483 -44.80 30.50 -19.06
CA GLY A 483 -44.25 29.44 -19.92
C GLY A 483 -43.90 29.92 -21.33
N ARG A 484 -43.71 31.23 -21.54
CA ARG A 484 -43.51 31.82 -22.87
C ARG A 484 -42.03 31.96 -23.19
N HIS A 485 -41.59 31.25 -24.21
CA HIS A 485 -40.25 31.42 -24.76
C HIS A 485 -40.18 32.74 -25.53
N ASN A 486 -39.18 33.57 -25.23
CA ASN A 486 -38.92 34.80 -25.98
C ASN A 486 -37.87 34.60 -27.07
N VAL A 487 -37.08 33.53 -26.94
CA VAL A 487 -36.06 33.14 -27.89
C VAL A 487 -36.18 31.66 -28.24
N GLN A 488 -35.73 31.31 -29.44
CA GLN A 488 -35.59 29.93 -29.89
C GLN A 488 -34.11 29.61 -30.07
N SER A 489 -33.68 28.42 -29.63
CA SER A 489 -32.34 27.90 -29.89
C SER A 489 -32.05 27.96 -31.40
N TRP A 490 -30.95 28.62 -31.78
CA TRP A 490 -30.51 28.72 -33.17
C TRP A 490 -29.49 27.64 -33.54
N ALA A 491 -29.11 26.79 -32.57
CA ALA A 491 -28.08 25.76 -32.72
C ALA A 491 -28.42 24.70 -33.79
N ALA A 492 -29.69 24.57 -34.18
CA ALA A 492 -30.11 23.58 -35.17
C ALA A 492 -29.79 23.94 -36.63
N ARG A 493 -29.40 25.17 -36.96
CA ARG A 493 -29.22 25.59 -38.37
C ARG A 493 -27.80 25.99 -38.79
N ALA A 494 -26.89 26.21 -37.84
CA ALA A 494 -25.51 26.54 -38.18
C ALA A 494 -24.71 25.32 -38.72
N GLN A 495 -25.20 24.09 -38.50
CA GLN A 495 -24.63 22.89 -39.13
C GLN A 495 -24.98 22.74 -40.63
N GLU A 496 -25.90 23.54 -41.17
CA GLU A 496 -26.23 23.55 -42.61
C GLU A 496 -25.33 24.48 -43.44
N GLY A 497 -24.19 24.93 -42.93
CA GLY A 497 -23.10 25.49 -43.73
C GLY A 497 -23.28 26.93 -44.25
N ILE A 498 -24.32 27.66 -43.83
CA ILE A 498 -24.52 29.06 -44.22
C ILE A 498 -24.41 29.95 -42.98
N ILE A 499 -23.18 30.29 -42.60
CA ILE A 499 -22.94 31.45 -41.74
C ILE A 499 -22.82 32.65 -42.69
N PRO A 500 -23.84 33.52 -42.85
CA PRO A 500 -23.62 34.78 -43.54
C PRO A 500 -22.54 35.54 -42.77
N SER A 501 -21.45 35.89 -43.44
CA SER A 501 -20.43 36.72 -42.84
C SER A 501 -21.09 38.01 -42.34
N PHE A 502 -20.72 38.46 -41.14
CA PHE A 502 -21.25 39.67 -40.53
C PHE A 502 -21.06 40.93 -41.41
N ALA A 503 -20.24 40.84 -42.47
CA ALA A 503 -20.03 41.91 -43.44
C ALA A 503 -21.20 42.14 -44.42
N SER A 504 -22.09 41.17 -44.65
CA SER A 504 -23.07 41.29 -45.76
C SER A 504 -24.38 42.03 -45.41
N ILE A 505 -24.62 42.37 -44.13
CA ILE A 505 -25.90 42.99 -43.69
C ILE A 505 -25.78 44.52 -43.54
N ALA A 506 -24.58 45.09 -43.60
CA ALA A 506 -24.38 46.54 -43.50
C ALA A 506 -24.54 47.32 -44.83
N GLY A 507 -24.85 46.65 -45.95
CA GLY A 507 -24.71 47.22 -47.30
C GLY A 507 -25.95 47.81 -47.98
N SER A 508 -27.16 47.73 -47.43
CA SER A 508 -28.38 48.18 -48.15
C SER A 508 -29.29 49.05 -47.30
N ALA A 509 -28.94 50.33 -47.19
CA ALA A 509 -29.90 51.41 -46.95
C ALA A 509 -29.48 52.64 -47.78
N LEU A 510 -30.24 52.87 -48.85
CA LEU A 510 -30.19 54.03 -49.75
C LEU A 510 -30.49 55.34 -49.02
N VAL A 511 -29.70 56.39 -49.29
CA VAL A 511 -30.17 57.80 -49.45
C VAL A 511 -29.28 58.50 -50.51
N PRO A 512 -29.84 59.28 -51.46
CA PRO A 512 -29.10 60.01 -52.51
C PRO A 512 -28.86 61.50 -52.19
N SER A 513 -28.04 62.16 -53.03
CA SER A 513 -27.79 63.62 -53.17
C SER A 513 -26.88 64.25 -52.09
N SER A 514 -25.98 65.21 -52.33
CA SER A 514 -25.49 65.93 -53.53
C SER A 514 -24.25 66.76 -53.11
N SER A 515 -23.40 67.07 -54.11
CA SER A 515 -22.58 68.28 -54.26
C SER A 515 -21.45 68.66 -53.27
N ASP A 516 -20.30 68.93 -53.90
CA ASP A 516 -19.33 70.00 -53.63
C ASP A 516 -18.05 69.73 -52.81
N SER A 517 -17.00 69.46 -53.61
CA SER A 517 -15.79 70.30 -53.78
C SER A 517 -14.58 70.12 -52.85
N ALA A 518 -13.41 70.10 -53.53
CA ALA A 518 -12.07 70.48 -53.07
C ALA A 518 -11.39 69.52 -52.05
N HIS A 519 -10.09 69.23 -52.06
CA HIS A 519 -8.93 69.52 -52.90
C HIS A 519 -7.77 68.68 -52.29
N GLU A 520 -6.81 68.30 -53.12
CA GLU A 520 -5.42 67.91 -52.80
C GLU A 520 -5.06 66.42 -52.65
N ASP A 521 -3.93 66.17 -53.31
CA ASP A 521 -3.32 64.94 -53.78
C ASP A 521 -2.10 64.56 -52.87
N PRO A 522 -1.41 63.43 -53.14
CA PRO A 522 -0.72 62.62 -52.13
C PRO A 522 0.81 62.76 -52.11
N SER A 523 1.44 62.26 -51.04
CA SER A 523 2.85 61.82 -51.04
C SER A 523 3.05 60.75 -49.96
N MET A 524 3.39 59.52 -50.37
CA MET A 524 4.74 58.91 -50.31
C MET A 524 5.33 58.76 -48.90
N LEU A 525 5.54 57.51 -48.47
CA LEU A 525 6.89 56.95 -48.29
C LEU A 525 6.83 55.48 -47.85
N GLU A 526 7.43 54.63 -48.69
CA GLU A 526 7.96 53.32 -48.36
C GLU A 526 9.13 53.44 -47.36
N GLY A 527 9.38 52.37 -46.61
CA GLY A 527 10.53 52.28 -45.71
C GLY A 527 10.71 50.88 -45.15
N ASP A 528 11.18 49.96 -45.99
CA ASP A 528 11.83 48.71 -45.58
C ASP A 528 13.16 49.00 -44.86
N VAL A 529 13.38 48.42 -43.68
CA VAL A 529 14.73 48.14 -43.17
C VAL A 529 14.72 46.81 -42.40
N ALA A 530 15.42 45.83 -42.97
CA ALA A 530 15.87 44.62 -42.31
C ALA A 530 17.09 44.89 -41.41
N ALA A 531 17.23 44.18 -40.30
CA ALA A 531 18.45 43.43 -39.89
C ALA A 531 18.54 43.14 -38.37
N SER A 532 19.14 41.98 -38.06
CA SER A 532 19.84 41.59 -36.83
C SER A 532 18.95 41.33 -35.59
N MET A 533 18.70 40.11 -35.11
CA MET A 533 19.59 38.97 -34.82
C MET A 533 20.74 39.35 -33.86
N HIS A 534 20.48 39.20 -32.56
CA HIS A 534 21.46 38.77 -31.57
C HIS A 534 20.75 38.23 -30.32
N ASP A 535 21.09 36.98 -29.98
CA ASP A 535 20.76 36.29 -28.74
C ASP A 535 21.27 37.04 -27.51
N VAL A 536 20.42 37.15 -26.48
CA VAL A 536 20.85 37.46 -25.11
C VAL A 536 20.22 36.44 -24.17
N GLN A 537 21.10 35.58 -23.67
CA GLN A 537 20.90 34.60 -22.62
C GLN A 537 20.75 35.34 -21.28
N VAL A 538 19.66 35.10 -20.54
CA VAL A 538 19.41 35.69 -19.23
C VAL A 538 19.26 34.56 -18.21
N ASP A 539 20.28 34.36 -17.39
CA ASP A 539 20.20 33.65 -16.11
C ASP A 539 19.98 34.68 -14.99
N PRO A 540 18.98 34.50 -14.11
CA PRO A 540 18.96 35.19 -12.83
C PRO A 540 19.32 34.23 -11.68
N PHE A 541 20.50 34.47 -11.11
CA PHE A 541 20.84 34.14 -9.73
C PHE A 541 19.84 34.82 -8.78
N LEU A 542 19.21 34.06 -7.88
CA LEU A 542 18.52 34.62 -6.71
C LEU A 542 18.85 33.84 -5.43
N THR A 543 19.58 34.56 -4.61
CA THR A 543 19.95 34.39 -3.20
C THR A 543 18.75 33.96 -2.33
N GLN A 544 18.90 32.87 -1.56
CA GLN A 544 18.00 32.59 -0.42
C GLN A 544 18.77 32.61 0.90
N ALA A 545 18.19 33.37 1.84
CA ALA A 545 18.67 33.66 3.16
C ALA A 545 18.49 32.48 4.13
N ARG A 546 19.51 32.26 4.97
CA ARG A 546 19.47 31.45 6.19
C ARG A 546 18.64 32.15 7.28
N PRO A 547 17.80 31.44 8.05
CA PRO A 547 17.40 31.91 9.36
C PRO A 547 18.39 31.44 10.45
N ALA A 548 18.61 32.35 11.40
CA ALA A 548 19.60 32.30 12.46
C ALA A 548 19.23 31.36 13.61
N SER A 549 20.26 30.79 14.22
CA SER A 549 20.19 30.12 15.53
C SER A 549 20.03 31.16 16.63
N ALA A 550 19.03 30.99 17.50
CA ALA A 550 18.95 31.70 18.78
C ALA A 550 19.18 30.72 19.93
N ARG A 551 20.37 30.85 20.53
CA ARG A 551 20.75 30.35 21.85
C ARG A 551 19.98 31.15 22.90
N GLY A 552 19.30 30.48 23.83
CA GLY A 552 18.73 31.07 25.04
C GLY A 552 19.07 30.19 26.24
N VAL A 553 19.88 30.74 27.14
CA VAL A 553 20.39 30.13 28.36
C VAL A 553 19.45 30.45 29.53
N GLY A 554 19.19 29.45 30.38
CA GLY A 554 19.03 29.60 31.84
C GLY A 554 17.61 29.79 32.39
N SER A 555 17.15 28.87 33.24
CA SER A 555 17.14 29.09 34.69
C SER A 555 16.56 27.87 35.42
N ALA A 556 17.21 27.54 36.53
CA ALA A 556 16.83 26.56 37.53
C ALA A 556 15.66 27.05 38.38
N ALA A 557 14.83 26.09 38.84
CA ALA A 557 13.94 26.10 40.01
C ALA A 557 12.86 25.02 39.80
N THR A 558 12.29 24.28 40.75
CA THR A 558 12.54 23.95 42.15
C THR A 558 11.54 22.81 42.42
N VAL A 559 11.96 21.79 43.14
CA VAL A 559 11.15 20.65 43.60
C VAL A 559 10.10 21.10 44.63
N PRO A 560 8.89 20.51 44.64
CA PRO A 560 8.40 19.84 45.85
C PRO A 560 7.90 18.43 45.46
N ALA A 561 8.27 17.31 46.11
CA ALA A 561 8.16 16.98 47.53
C ALA A 561 6.76 17.31 48.07
N ASP A 562 5.80 16.42 47.81
CA ASP A 562 4.72 16.22 48.76
C ASP A 562 4.36 14.74 48.91
N ALA A 563 4.22 14.34 50.15
CA ALA A 563 3.92 13.02 50.64
C ALA A 563 2.41 12.94 50.91
N GLY A 564 1.82 11.78 50.66
CA GLY A 564 0.44 11.49 51.01
C GLY A 564 0.27 9.99 51.16
N GLU A 565 0.46 9.53 52.40
CA GLU A 565 0.02 8.24 52.91
C GLU A 565 -1.50 8.09 52.74
N GLU A 566 -1.96 6.91 52.36
CA GLU A 566 -3.22 6.35 52.87
C GLU A 566 -3.18 4.81 52.71
N GLU A 567 -2.91 4.15 53.84
CA GLU A 567 -3.32 2.78 54.14
C GLU A 567 -4.77 2.80 54.64
N ASP A 568 -5.62 1.93 54.06
CA ASP A 568 -6.69 1.13 54.68
C ASP A 568 -7.54 0.58 53.49
N GLY A 569 -7.78 -0.71 53.31
CA GLY A 569 -8.35 -1.66 54.26
C GLY A 569 -9.78 -2.01 53.79
N GLY A 570 -9.93 -3.10 53.05
CA GLY A 570 -11.22 -3.60 52.53
C GLY A 570 -11.10 -4.71 51.50
#